data_AF-A0A1F9MKV6-F1
#
_entry.id   AF-A0A1F9MKV6-F1
#
_cell.length_a   1.000
_cell.length_b   1.000
_cell.length_c   1.000
_cell.angle_alpha   90.00
_cell.angle_beta   90.00
_cell.angle_gamma   90.00
#
_symmetry.space_group_name_H-M   'P 1'
#
loop_
_entity.id
_entity.type
_entity.pdbx_description
1 polymer ?
#
loop_
_entity_poly.entity_id
_entity_poly.type
_entity_poly.pdbx_seq_one_letter_code
_entity_poly.pdbx_strand_id
1 'polypeptide(L)'
;MEIICQNHPEKDLSPLMVDTGISPLGNRRFICAVCSRIKEVGTGKLLKGLGKTYIDNGRQTIPCHVNAFSQQPHGCYINFQLLFHNSGVEAIEL
;
A
#
# COMPACT_ATOMS: atom_id res chain seq x y z
N MET A 1 13.78 -12.42 -15.19
CA MET A 1 13.14 -11.75 -14.03
C MET A 1 14.17 -11.66 -12.93
N GLU A 2 14.29 -10.51 -12.27
CA GLU A 2 15.29 -10.22 -11.24
C GLU A 2 14.63 -9.59 -10.02
N ILE A 3 14.83 -10.15 -8.83
CA ILE A 3 14.31 -9.62 -7.55
C ILE A 3 15.46 -8.95 -6.79
N ILE A 4 15.34 -7.66 -6.52
CA ILE A 4 16.38 -6.84 -5.85
C ILE A 4 16.27 -6.92 -4.32
N CYS A 5 15.17 -7.47 -3.79
CA CYS A 5 14.92 -7.57 -2.36
C CYS A 5 15.68 -8.76 -1.74
N GLN A 6 16.82 -8.50 -1.09
CA GLN A 6 17.64 -9.56 -0.46
C GLN A 6 17.66 -9.55 1.07
N ASN A 7 17.37 -8.40 1.70
CA ASN A 7 17.52 -8.21 3.16
C ASN A 7 16.20 -7.95 3.90
N HIS A 8 15.05 -8.22 3.27
CA HIS A 8 13.78 -8.04 3.98
C HIS A 8 13.64 -9.13 5.05
N PRO A 9 13.38 -8.78 6.33
CA PRO A 9 13.41 -9.72 7.44
C PRO A 9 12.50 -10.93 7.24
N GLU A 10 11.45 -10.77 6.43
CA GLU A 10 10.39 -11.75 6.19
C GLU A 10 10.22 -12.02 4.68
N LYS A 11 11.33 -12.18 3.95
CA LYS A 11 11.35 -12.48 2.50
C LYS A 11 10.47 -13.65 2.06
N ASP A 12 10.13 -14.56 2.97
CA ASP A 12 9.34 -15.76 2.72
C ASP A 12 7.80 -15.51 2.75
N LEU A 13 7.35 -14.29 3.10
CA LEU A 13 5.92 -13.97 3.24
C LEU A 13 5.20 -13.53 1.94
N SER A 14 5.78 -13.80 0.76
CA SER A 14 5.21 -13.39 -0.54
C SER A 14 4.84 -11.90 -0.60
N PRO A 15 5.81 -10.99 -0.36
CA PRO A 15 5.55 -9.56 -0.28
C PRO A 15 5.02 -9.01 -1.61
N LEU A 16 4.24 -7.91 -1.54
CA LEU A 16 3.82 -7.19 -2.75
C LEU A 16 5.06 -6.69 -3.51
N MET A 17 5.13 -7.02 -4.80
CA MET A 17 6.26 -6.68 -5.66
C MET A 17 5.94 -5.48 -6.54
N VAL A 18 6.85 -4.52 -6.58
CA VAL A 18 6.77 -3.34 -7.45
C VAL A 18 7.75 -3.50 -8.60
N ASP A 19 7.26 -3.29 -9.82
CA ASP A 19 8.07 -3.27 -11.02
C ASP A 19 8.90 -1.97 -11.09
N THR A 20 10.22 -2.10 -11.24
CA THR A 20 11.16 -0.97 -11.34
C THR A 20 11.76 -0.82 -12.73
N GLY A 21 11.21 -1.51 -13.72
CA GLY A 21 11.62 -1.47 -15.12
C GLY A 21 12.55 -2.60 -15.53
N ILE A 22 13.42 -2.34 -16.51
CA ILE A 22 14.29 -3.36 -17.13
C ILE A 22 15.74 -3.13 -16.66
N SER A 23 16.46 -4.19 -16.31
CA SER A 23 17.88 -4.16 -15.96
C SER A 23 18.75 -3.94 -17.19
N PRO A 24 20.02 -3.49 -17.02
CA PRO A 24 20.96 -3.38 -18.14
C PRO A 24 21.14 -4.70 -18.91
N LEU A 25 20.84 -5.85 -18.29
CA LEU A 25 20.87 -7.18 -18.89
C LEU A 25 19.54 -7.60 -19.55
N GLY A 26 18.56 -6.70 -19.65
CA GLY A 26 17.28 -6.97 -20.29
C GLY A 26 16.23 -7.67 -19.43
N ASN A 27 16.49 -7.90 -18.13
CA ASN A 27 15.53 -8.54 -17.23
C ASN A 27 14.56 -7.53 -16.61
N ARG A 28 13.25 -7.84 -16.53
CA ARG A 28 12.35 -7.07 -15.65
C ARG A 28 12.80 -7.20 -14.19
N ARG A 29 12.88 -6.06 -13.51
CA ARG A 29 13.32 -5.88 -12.14
C ARG A 29 12.14 -5.62 -11.23
N PHE A 30 12.13 -6.32 -10.10
CA PHE A 30 11.12 -6.15 -9.07
C PHE A 30 11.77 -5.90 -7.71
N ILE A 31 11.16 -5.03 -6.92
CA ILE A 31 11.55 -4.75 -5.54
C ILE A 31 10.33 -4.94 -4.63
N CYS A 32 10.55 -5.34 -3.38
CA CYS A 32 9.45 -5.43 -2.43
C CYS A 32 8.89 -4.03 -2.17
N ALA A 33 7.56 -3.88 -2.08
CA ALA A 33 6.91 -2.58 -1.93
C ALA A 33 7.40 -1.85 -0.67
N VAL A 34 7.68 -2.57 0.42
CA VAL A 34 8.27 -2.02 1.65
C VAL A 34 9.69 -1.49 1.42
N CYS A 35 10.52 -2.24 0.71
CA CYS A 35 11.91 -1.91 0.38
C CYS A 35 12.01 -0.73 -0.60
N SER A 36 11.02 -0.61 -1.49
CA SER A 36 10.96 0.43 -2.51
C SER A 36 10.89 1.83 -1.91
N ARG A 37 10.39 1.95 -0.67
CA ARG A 37 10.04 3.22 -0.02
C ARG A 37 9.16 4.13 -0.88
N ILE A 38 8.48 3.58 -1.90
CA ILE A 38 7.58 4.33 -2.76
C ILE A 38 6.39 4.77 -1.90
N LYS A 39 6.17 6.08 -1.89
CA LYS A 39 4.98 6.67 -1.28
C LYS A 39 3.95 6.85 -2.38
N GLU A 40 2.93 6.01 -2.38
CA GLU A 40 1.75 6.23 -3.20
C GLU A 40 0.74 7.05 -2.40
N VAL A 41 0.31 8.19 -2.94
CA VAL A 41 -0.70 9.06 -2.35
C VAL A 41 -1.94 9.06 -3.23
N GLY A 42 -3.11 9.16 -2.60
CA GLY A 42 -4.37 9.18 -3.33
C GLY A 42 -5.46 9.91 -2.57
N THR A 43 -6.60 10.06 -3.24
CA THR A 43 -7.83 10.59 -2.65
C THR A 43 -8.91 9.52 -2.78
N GLY A 44 -9.66 9.27 -1.70
CA GLY A 44 -10.67 8.23 -1.70
C GLY A 44 -11.75 8.48 -0.66
N LYS A 45 -12.87 7.78 -0.80
CA LYS A 45 -14.04 7.92 0.07
C LYS A 45 -13.89 7.04 1.31
N LEU A 46 -14.03 7.63 2.49
CA LEU A 46 -13.98 6.92 3.76
C LEU A 46 -15.27 6.12 3.98
N LEU A 47 -15.15 4.81 4.12
CA LEU A 47 -16.25 3.87 4.31
C LEU A 47 -16.18 3.22 5.70
N LYS A 48 -17.35 2.97 6.30
CA LYS A 48 -17.47 2.22 7.56
C LYS A 48 -17.94 0.80 7.27
N GLY A 49 -17.14 -0.19 7.67
CA GLY A 49 -17.57 -1.59 7.73
C GLY A 49 -17.83 -2.05 9.16
N LEU A 50 -18.19 -3.32 9.32
CA LEU A 50 -18.41 -3.95 10.63
C LEU A 50 -17.09 -4.02 11.42
N GLY A 51 -16.85 -3.03 12.28
CA GLY A 51 -15.67 -2.95 13.15
C GLY A 51 -14.37 -2.53 12.47
N LYS A 52 -14.40 -2.14 11.19
CA LYS A 52 -13.24 -1.72 10.41
C LYS A 52 -13.59 -0.51 9.55
N THR A 53 -12.60 0.32 9.27
CA THR A 53 -12.71 1.46 8.37
C THR A 53 -11.92 1.17 7.10
N TYR A 54 -12.42 1.67 5.97
CA TYR A 54 -11.81 1.45 4.67
C TYR A 54 -11.81 2.74 3.86
N ILE A 55 -10.92 2.82 2.87
CA ILE A 55 -10.94 3.84 1.83
C ILE A 55 -11.25 3.18 0.51
N ASP A 56 -12.26 3.68 -0.19
CA ASP A 56 -12.51 3.34 -1.59
C ASP A 56 -11.95 4.44 -2.50
N ASN A 57 -10.96 4.08 -3.32
CA ASN A 57 -10.35 5.00 -4.29
C ASN A 57 -10.88 4.80 -5.72
N GLY A 58 -11.97 4.04 -5.89
CA GLY A 58 -12.58 3.71 -7.18
C GLY A 58 -11.87 2.60 -7.95
N ARG A 59 -10.70 2.14 -7.51
CA ARG A 59 -10.00 0.96 -8.05
C ARG A 59 -10.08 -0.23 -7.10
N GLN A 60 -9.97 0.04 -5.81
CA GLN A 60 -9.97 -0.97 -4.76
C GLN A 60 -10.41 -0.38 -3.42
N THR A 61 -10.84 -1.27 -2.53
CA THR A 61 -11.13 -0.95 -1.13
C THR A 61 -9.92 -1.31 -0.27
N ILE A 62 -9.38 -0.31 0.44
CA ILE A 62 -8.13 -0.42 1.17
C ILE A 62 -8.44 -0.30 2.66
N PRO A 63 -7.96 -1.21 3.52
CA PRO A 63 -8.15 -1.09 4.96
C PRO A 63 -7.39 0.13 5.50
N CYS A 64 -7.95 0.77 6.52
CA CYS A 64 -7.26 1.80 7.30
C CYS A 64 -7.53 1.61 8.79
N HIS A 65 -6.52 1.77 9.63
CA HIS A 65 -6.71 1.74 11.07
C HIS A 65 -7.65 2.86 11.53
N VAL A 66 -8.59 2.51 12.42
CA VAL A 66 -9.65 3.39 12.93
C VAL A 66 -9.10 4.70 13.51
N ASN A 67 -7.90 4.67 14.08
CA ASN A 67 -7.27 5.84 14.69
C ASN A 67 -6.75 6.84 13.64
N ALA A 68 -6.36 6.36 12.44
CA ALA A 68 -5.80 7.22 11.40
C ALA A 68 -6.81 8.24 10.88
N PHE A 69 -8.11 7.95 10.94
CA PHE A 69 -9.15 8.84 10.41
C PHE A 69 -10.29 9.07 11.41
N SER A 70 -10.01 8.88 12.70
CA SER A 70 -11.01 8.88 13.79
C SER A 70 -11.80 10.19 13.93
N GLN A 71 -11.27 11.30 13.41
CA GLN A 71 -11.93 12.62 13.43
C GLN A 71 -12.70 12.95 12.14
N GLN A 72 -12.58 12.10 11.11
CA GLN A 72 -13.15 12.36 9.79
C GLN A 72 -14.53 11.68 9.66
N PRO A 73 -15.59 12.39 9.23
CA PRO A 73 -16.89 11.78 9.02
C PRO A 73 -16.86 10.75 7.87
N HIS A 74 -17.54 9.63 8.07
CA HIS A 74 -17.71 8.63 7.02
C HIS A 74 -18.49 9.20 5.82
N GLY A 75 -18.10 8.81 4.61
CA GLY A 75 -18.68 9.29 3.37
C GLY A 75 -17.93 10.46 2.74
N CYS A 76 -16.99 11.08 3.47
CA CYS A 76 -16.13 12.14 2.95
C CYS A 76 -14.98 11.58 2.11
N TYR A 77 -14.49 12.41 1.19
CA TYR A 77 -13.25 12.15 0.47
C TYR A 77 -12.07 12.69 1.27
N ILE A 78 -11.05 11.86 1.42
CA ILE A 78 -9.85 12.14 2.19
C ILE A 78 -8.61 11.85 1.37
N ASN A 79 -7.55 12.63 1.61
CA ASN A 79 -6.24 12.30 1.08
C ASN A 79 -5.56 11.29 2.00
N PHE A 80 -4.89 10.32 1.41
CA PHE A 80 -4.21 9.27 2.14
C PHE A 80 -2.87 8.92 1.49
N GLN A 81 -2.00 8.30 2.27
CA GLN A 81 -0.82 7.61 1.76
C GLN A 81 -0.99 6.11 1.94
N LEU A 82 -0.56 5.31 0.96
CA LEU A 82 -0.45 3.87 1.11
C LEU A 82 0.81 3.51 1.90
N LEU A 83 0.59 2.74 2.95
CA LEU A 83 1.61 2.05 3.70
C LEU A 83 1.61 0.60 3.27
N PHE A 84 2.72 0.18 2.66
CA PHE A 84 2.92 -1.20 2.26
C PHE A 84 3.45 -1.99 3.46
N HIS A 85 2.71 -3.02 3.86
CA HIS A 85 3.10 -3.99 4.85
C HIS A 85 3.55 -5.28 4.17
N ASN A 86 4.12 -6.21 4.93
CA ASN A 86 4.60 -7.48 4.39
C ASN A 86 3.47 -8.33 3.78
N SER A 87 2.27 -8.27 4.36
CA SER A 87 1.11 -9.09 3.98
C SER A 87 -0.02 -8.32 3.31
N GLY A 88 0.15 -7.02 3.03
CA GLY A 88 -0.92 -6.22 2.45
C GLY A 88 -0.61 -4.73 2.38
N VAL A 89 -1.66 -3.96 2.12
CA VAL A 89 -1.59 -2.51 2.00
C VAL A 89 -2.59 -1.90 2.96
N GLU A 90 -2.18 -0.82 3.59
CA GLU A 90 -3.03 0.00 4.46
C GLU A 90 -3.00 1.45 4.00
N ALA A 91 -4.09 2.18 4.20
CA ALA A 91 -4.12 3.62 4.02
C ALA A 91 -3.93 4.35 5.36
N ILE A 92 -3.06 5.36 5.37
CA ILE A 92 -2.78 6.24 6.51
C ILE A 92 -3.11 7.70 6.16
N GLU A 93 -3.48 8.50 7.16
CA GLU A 93 -3.72 9.95 6.98
C GLU A 93 -2.41 10.67 6.68
N LEU A 94 -2.49 11.67 5.80
CA LEU A 94 -1.36 12.54 5.45
C LEU A 94 -1.14 13.63 6.50
#